data_AF-A0A6L4ZKF3-F1
#
_entry.id   AF-A0A6L4ZKF3-F1
#
_cell.length_a   1.000
_cell.length_b   1.000
_cell.length_c   1.000
_cell.angle_alpha   90.00
_cell.angle_beta   90.00
_cell.angle_gamma   90.00
#
_symmetry.space_group_name_H-M   'P 1'
#
loop_
_entity.id
_entity.type
_entity.pdbx_description
1 polymer ?
#
loop_
_entity_poly.entity_id
_entity_poly.type
_entity_poly.pdbx_seq_one_letter_code
_entity_poly.pdbx_strand_id
1 'polypeptide(L)'
;MQRMRIDLEGVPLKNSQGRVMCLFRFRTTEGLVLAIPESVDVTVAWSAIKQAVLDLATGQIKICFHSDAVTRPRWLGEVDTVEGEWTDRQILSEPPNQK
;
A
#
# COMPACT_ATOMS: atom_id res chain seq x y z
N MET A 1 -13.78 -3.74 22.03
CA MET A 1 -13.03 -4.76 21.26
C MET A 1 -12.13 -4.05 20.28
N GLN A 2 -10.82 -4.25 20.37
CA GLN A 2 -9.87 -3.68 19.41
C GLN A 2 -9.99 -4.50 18.13
N ARG A 3 -10.42 -3.87 17.03
CA ARG A 3 -10.53 -4.54 15.73
C ARG A 3 -9.09 -4.80 15.25
N MET A 4 -8.68 -6.06 15.17
CA MET A 4 -7.39 -6.40 14.55
C MET A 4 -7.39 -5.82 13.14
N ARG A 5 -6.43 -4.93 12.87
CA ARG A 5 -6.20 -4.33 11.57
C ARG A 5 -4.82 -4.77 11.12
N ILE A 6 -4.71 -5.13 9.85
CA ILE A 6 -3.41 -5.25 9.20
C ILE A 6 -2.87 -3.81 9.13
N ASP A 7 -1.77 -3.56 9.83
CA ASP A 7 -1.12 -2.27 9.84
C ASP A 7 -0.07 -2.21 8.72
N LEU A 8 -0.39 -1.43 7.69
CA LEU A 8 0.50 -1.20 6.55
C LEU A 8 1.12 0.20 6.63
N GLU A 9 0.93 0.94 7.73
CA GLU A 9 1.43 2.29 7.85
C GLU A 9 2.95 2.33 7.74
N GLY A 10 3.45 3.23 6.88
CA GLY A 10 4.87 3.43 6.66
C GLY A 10 5.51 2.46 5.67
N VAL A 11 4.80 1.46 5.15
CA VAL A 11 5.39 0.52 4.18
C VAL A 11 5.81 1.27 2.91
N PRO A 12 7.10 1.25 2.52
CA PRO A 12 7.57 1.94 1.33
C PRO A 12 7.17 1.19 0.06
N LEU A 13 6.53 1.91 -0.85
CA LEU A 13 6.11 1.42 -2.15
C LEU A 13 7.03 1.99 -3.24
N LYS A 14 7.61 1.08 -4.01
CA LYS A 14 8.65 1.33 -5.01
C LYS A 14 8.14 1.06 -6.41
N ASN A 15 8.67 1.76 -7.40
CA ASN A 15 8.45 1.41 -8.79
C ASN A 15 9.32 0.20 -9.20
N SER A 16 9.20 -0.25 -10.46
CA SER A 16 9.99 -1.35 -11.02
C SER A 16 11.52 -1.12 -11.03
N GLN A 17 11.96 0.12 -10.89
CA GLN A 17 13.38 0.49 -10.80
C GLN A 17 13.88 0.50 -9.33
N GLY A 18 13.04 0.16 -8.37
CA GLY A 18 13.37 0.14 -6.95
C GLY A 18 13.33 1.52 -6.26
N ARG A 19 12.94 2.58 -6.97
CA ARG A 19 12.80 3.92 -6.40
C ARG A 19 11.54 3.99 -5.54
N VAL A 20 11.67 4.44 -4.29
CA VAL A 20 10.53 4.70 -3.40
C VAL A 20 9.70 5.85 -3.98
N MET A 21 8.44 5.58 -4.25
CA MET A 21 7.48 6.54 -4.81
C MET A 21 6.57 7.12 -3.73
N CYS A 22 6.17 6.30 -2.75
CA CYS A 22 5.31 6.70 -1.65
C CYS A 22 5.41 5.72 -0.47
N LEU A 23 4.86 6.11 0.67
CA LEU A 23 4.63 5.23 1.82
C LEU A 23 3.12 4.97 1.93
N PHE A 24 2.74 3.74 2.22
CA PHE A 24 1.36 3.39 2.52
C PHE A 24 0.97 3.99 3.88
N ARG A 25 -0.20 4.63 4.00
CA ARG A 25 -0.70 5.17 5.28
C ARG A 25 -1.91 4.39 5.75
N PHE A 26 -3.03 4.55 5.06
CA PHE A 26 -4.26 3.85 5.40
C PHE A 26 -5.19 3.74 4.20
N ARG A 27 -6.14 2.82 4.28
CA ARG A 27 -7.27 2.74 3.35
C ARG A 27 -8.50 3.42 3.95
N THR A 28 -9.23 4.14 3.12
CA THR A 28 -10.53 4.76 3.43
C THR A 28 -11.60 4.20 2.51
N THR A 29 -12.84 4.63 2.71
CA THR A 29 -13.93 4.33 1.76
C THR A 29 -13.75 5.04 0.42
N GLU A 30 -12.97 6.12 0.37
CA GLU A 30 -12.74 6.92 -0.84
C GLU A 30 -11.53 6.46 -1.64
N GLY A 31 -10.52 5.89 -0.96
CA GLY A 31 -9.29 5.48 -1.63
C GLY A 31 -8.19 4.98 -0.71
N LEU A 32 -6.97 5.03 -1.24
CA LEU A 32 -5.75 4.82 -0.48
C LEU A 32 -5.10 6.16 -0.14
N VAL A 33 -4.71 6.33 1.12
CA VAL A 33 -3.88 7.45 1.53
C VAL A 33 -2.41 7.04 1.46
N LEU A 34 -1.65 7.80 0.68
CA LEU A 34 -0.24 7.56 0.42
C LEU A 34 0.54 8.82 0.80
N ALA A 35 1.63 8.66 1.54
CA ALA A 35 2.56 9.74 1.83
C ALA A 35 3.60 9.81 0.72
N ILE A 36 3.67 10.92 0.00
CA ILE A 36 4.69 11.12 -1.03
C ILE A 36 5.94 11.73 -0.36
N PRO A 37 7.16 11.21 -0.59
CA PRO A 37 8.38 11.77 -0.02
C PRO A 37 8.49 13.27 -0.33
N GLU A 38 8.88 14.06 0.68
CA GLU A 38 9.04 15.52 0.58
C GLU A 38 7.77 16.29 0.19
N SER A 39 6.60 15.65 0.31
CA SER A 39 5.32 16.21 -0.07
C SER A 39 4.24 15.89 0.98
N VAL A 40 2.97 16.06 0.60
CA VAL A 40 1.80 15.84 1.47
C VAL A 40 1.24 14.43 1.31
N ASP A 41 0.42 14.02 2.28
CA ASP A 41 -0.43 12.85 2.15
C ASP A 41 -1.48 13.10 1.05
N VAL A 42 -1.59 12.16 0.11
CA VAL A 42 -2.55 12.22 -0.99
C VAL A 42 -3.53 11.08 -0.89
N THR A 43 -4.81 11.36 -1.16
CA THR A 43 -5.83 10.33 -1.34
C THR A 43 -5.91 9.94 -2.81
N VAL A 44 -5.52 8.71 -3.13
CA VAL A 44 -5.71 8.11 -4.45
C VAL A 44 -7.06 7.42 -4.47
N ALA A 45 -8.01 7.99 -5.22
CA ALA A 45 -9.35 7.45 -5.36
C ALA A 45 -9.36 6.01 -5.87
N TRP A 46 -10.31 5.19 -5.41
CA TRP A 46 -10.45 3.80 -5.88
C TRP A 46 -10.61 3.69 -7.40
N SER A 47 -11.21 4.69 -8.05
CA SER A 47 -11.36 4.74 -9.51
C SER A 47 -10.03 4.81 -10.27
N ALA A 48 -8.95 5.23 -9.63
CA ALA A 48 -7.60 5.25 -10.22
C ALA A 48 -6.85 3.93 -10.02
N ILE A 49 -7.33 3.04 -9.14
CA ILE A 49 -6.67 1.79 -8.76
C ILE A 49 -7.31 0.64 -9.52
N LYS A 50 -6.51 -0.01 -10.38
CA LYS A 50 -6.91 -1.22 -11.10
C LYS A 50 -6.91 -2.44 -10.19
N GLN A 51 -5.91 -2.54 -9.31
CA GLN A 51 -5.76 -3.66 -8.40
C GLN A 51 -4.92 -3.26 -7.19
N ALA A 52 -5.28 -3.76 -6.01
CA ALA A 52 -4.43 -3.69 -4.82
C ALA A 52 -4.41 -5.09 -4.18
N VAL A 53 -3.22 -5.68 -4.07
CA VAL A 53 -3.00 -7.03 -3.53
C VAL A 53 -2.07 -6.94 -2.33
N LEU A 54 -2.42 -7.68 -1.28
CA LEU A 54 -1.53 -8.02 -0.17
C LEU A 54 -1.42 -9.54 -0.12
N ASP A 55 -0.22 -10.06 -0.33
CA ASP A 55 0.10 -11.46 -0.07
C ASP A 55 0.47 -11.60 1.41
N LEU A 56 -0.31 -12.38 2.16
CA LEU A 56 -0.10 -12.58 3.59
C LEU A 56 1.10 -13.50 3.91
N ALA A 57 1.46 -14.39 3.00
CA ALA A 57 2.58 -15.32 3.20
C ALA A 57 3.92 -14.61 2.95
N THR A 58 4.01 -13.87 1.84
CA THR A 58 5.23 -13.15 1.44
C THR A 58 5.29 -11.72 1.96
N GLY A 59 4.17 -11.18 2.47
CA GLY A 59 4.00 -9.78 2.87
C GLY A 59 4.08 -8.79 1.70
N GLN A 60 4.06 -9.28 0.46
CA GLN A 60 4.18 -8.42 -0.70
C GLN A 60 2.90 -7.60 -0.88
N ILE A 61 3.09 -6.28 -1.01
CA ILE A 61 2.05 -5.33 -1.39
C ILE A 61 2.28 -4.95 -2.83
N LYS A 62 1.23 -5.00 -3.65
CA LYS A 62 1.26 -4.54 -5.04
C LYS A 62 0.03 -3.71 -5.34
N ILE A 63 0.25 -2.49 -5.85
CA ILE A 63 -0.82 -1.60 -6.30
C ILE A 63 -0.61 -1.31 -7.77
N CYS A 64 -1.60 -1.65 -8.58
CA CYS A 64 -1.66 -1.37 -10.01
C CYS A 64 -2.68 -0.25 -10.25
N PHE A 65 -2.30 0.76 -11.03
CA PHE A 65 -3.12 1.90 -11.40
C PHE A 65 -3.66 1.74 -12.82
N HIS A 66 -4.80 2.36 -13.10
CA HIS A 66 -5.30 2.50 -14.46
C HIS A 66 -4.36 3.42 -15.27
N SER A 67 -4.01 3.02 -16.50
CA SER A 67 -3.21 3.83 -17.42
C SER A 67 -4.04 4.96 -18.04
N ASP A 68 -5.35 4.77 -18.14
CA ASP A 68 -6.34 5.63 -18.79
C ASP A 68 -7.22 6.44 -17.82
N ALA A 69 -6.96 6.35 -16.51
CA ALA A 69 -7.76 7.07 -15.53
C ALA A 69 -7.64 8.59 -15.72
N VAL A 70 -8.77 9.26 -15.95
CA VAL A 70 -8.89 10.73 -15.94
C VAL A 70 -8.36 11.31 -14.62
N THR A 71 -8.48 10.54 -13.54
CA THR A 71 -8.04 10.90 -12.18
C THR A 71 -6.68 10.31 -11.82
N ARG A 72 -5.83 9.98 -12.80
CA ARG A 72 -4.48 9.47 -12.53
C ARG A 72 -3.67 10.51 -11.74
N PRO A 73 -3.12 10.15 -10.57
CA PRO A 73 -2.30 11.07 -9.81
C PRO A 73 -1.06 11.52 -10.58
N ARG A 74 -0.87 12.84 -10.75
CA ARG A 74 0.22 13.41 -11.56
C ARG A 74 1.62 12.97 -11.10
N TRP A 75 1.80 12.76 -9.81
CA TRP A 75 3.07 12.35 -9.20
C TRP A 75 3.52 10.93 -9.61
N LEU A 76 2.60 10.08 -10.08
CA LEU A 76 2.96 8.75 -10.59
C LEU A 76 3.72 8.84 -11.93
N GLY A 77 3.55 9.93 -12.69
CA GLY A 77 4.05 10.00 -14.06
C GLY A 77 3.58 8.79 -14.88
N GLU A 78 4.54 8.06 -15.46
CA GLU A 78 4.31 6.85 -16.26
C GLU A 78 4.24 5.55 -15.44
N VAL A 79 4.51 5.59 -14.14
CA VAL A 79 4.51 4.39 -13.27
C VAL A 79 3.10 3.86 -13.09
N ASP A 80 2.83 2.64 -13.55
CA ASP A 80 1.53 1.98 -13.43
C ASP A 80 1.44 1.03 -12.22
N THR A 81 2.58 0.68 -11.63
CA THR A 81 2.66 -0.30 -10.56
C THR A 81 3.64 0.16 -9.49
N VAL A 82 3.23 0.07 -8.23
CA VAL A 82 4.13 0.21 -7.08
C VAL A 82 4.04 -1.00 -6.17
N GLU A 83 5.19 -1.40 -5.63
CA GLU A 83 5.34 -2.62 -4.84
C GLU A 83 6.11 -2.35 -3.56
N GLY A 84 5.73 -3.01 -2.47
CA GLY A 84 6.40 -2.91 -1.18
C GLY A 84 6.35 -4.22 -0.42
N GLU A 85 7.02 -4.26 0.71
CA GLU A 85 7.04 -5.43 1.58
C GLU A 85 6.59 -5.03 2.99
N TRP A 86 5.56 -5.71 3.46
CA TRP A 86 5.10 -5.64 4.83
C TRP A 86 5.89 -6.65 5.68
N THR A 87 6.77 -6.11 6.53
CA THR A 87 7.73 -6.89 7.32
C THR A 87 7.29 -7.11 8.77
N ASP A 88 6.08 -6.68 9.15
CA ASP A 88 5.54 -6.92 10.49
C ASP A 88 5.09 -8.37 10.63
N ARG A 89 6.07 -9.28 10.70
CA ARG A 89 5.88 -10.70 10.94
C ARG A 89 6.60 -11.09 12.22
N GLN A 90 5.89 -11.84 13.06
CA GLN A 90 6.45 -12.41 14.27
C GLN A 90 6.61 -13.91 14.08
N ILE A 91 7.77 -14.42 14.48
CA ILE A 91 7.97 -15.85 14.67
C ILE A 91 7.30 -16.19 16.00
N LEU A 92 6.20 -16.94 15.94
CA LEU A 92 5.52 -17.45 17.13
C LEU A 92 6.16 -18.78 17.53
N SER A 93 6.75 -18.84 18.72
CA SER A 93 7.25 -20.09 19.30
C SER A 93 6.11 -21.00 19.78
N GLU A 94 4.95 -20.42 20.09
CA GLU A 94 3.74 -21.12 20.53
C GLU A 94 2.49 -20.45 19.91
N PRO A 95 1.39 -21.19 19.65
CA PRO A 95 0.16 -20.60 19.15
C PRO A 95 -0.36 -19.50 20.08
N PRO A 96 -0.95 -18.41 19.57
CA PRO A 96 -1.57 -17.39 20.42
C PRO A 96 -2.64 -18.07 21.30
N ASN A 97 -2.58 -17.84 22.61
CA ASN A 97 -3.44 -18.49 23.62
C ASN A 97 -4.89 -18.64 23.12
N GLN A 98 -5.36 -19.90 23.03
CA GLN A 98 -6.77 -20.22 22.85
C GLN A 98 -7.48 -19.88 24.17
N LYS A 99 -8.09 -18.70 24.26
CA LYS A 99 -9.07 -18.39 25.32
C LYS A 99 -10.47 -18.53 24.77
#